data_AF-A0A1H1SFX1-F1
#
_entry.id   AF-A0A1H1SFX1-F1
#
_cell.length_a   1.000
_cell.length_b   1.000
_cell.length_c   1.000
_cell.angle_alpha   90.00
_cell.angle_beta   90.00
_cell.angle_gamma   90.00
#
_symmetry.space_group_name_H-M   'P 1'
#
loop_
_entity.id
_entity.type
_entity.pdbx_description
1 polymer ?
#
loop_
_entity_poly.entity_id
_entity_poly.type
_entity_poly.pdbx_seq_one_letter_code
_entity_poly.pdbx_strand_id
1 'polypeptide(L)'
;MNKKYVKVIIFVVVFLIIASIFISIDKLNNRKEDQVKSDYYAGFVLSVQTLDRTLAKTKGTELNEDILQMFNVYTTIIFVNDRLTQLKENTESFNEMDELMNDFMIFRIRYDSLVREQIISDSVDPEVLLKVVDQIKLFVRDLPKEYESSKEFSKQLNAADKHIKPLLDISI
;
A
#
# COMPACT_ATOMS: atom_id res chain seq x y z
N MET A 1 10.40 51.41 -35.96
CA MET A 1 10.12 49.96 -35.87
C MET A 1 8.88 49.65 -36.69
N ASN A 2 8.92 48.68 -37.62
CA ASN A 2 7.81 48.45 -38.55
C ASN A 2 6.57 47.92 -37.79
N LYS A 3 5.36 48.49 -38.02
CA LYS A 3 4.12 48.12 -37.30
C LYS A 3 3.80 46.62 -37.35
N LYS A 4 4.25 45.91 -38.40
CA LYS A 4 4.15 44.44 -38.50
C LYS A 4 4.93 43.71 -37.41
N TYR A 5 6.15 44.11 -37.11
CA TYR A 5 6.98 43.47 -36.08
C TYR A 5 6.42 43.68 -34.68
N VAL A 6 5.84 44.86 -34.40
CA VAL A 6 5.19 45.12 -33.10
C VAL A 6 4.01 44.17 -32.87
N LYS A 7 3.16 43.94 -33.89
CA LYS A 7 2.05 42.98 -33.79
C LYS A 7 2.53 41.55 -33.56
N VAL A 8 3.59 41.13 -34.26
CA VAL A 8 4.18 39.79 -34.09
C VAL A 8 4.76 39.61 -32.69
N ILE A 9 5.49 40.61 -32.18
CA ILE A 9 6.04 40.59 -30.82
C ILE A 9 4.93 40.49 -29.77
N ILE A 10 3.86 41.29 -29.90
CA ILE A 10 2.71 41.23 -28.98
C ILE A 10 2.08 39.83 -29.01
N PHE A 11 1.90 39.24 -30.19
CA PHE A 11 1.32 37.90 -30.32
C PHE A 11 2.19 36.82 -29.66
N VAL A 12 3.51 36.85 -29.87
CA VAL A 12 4.46 35.92 -29.24
C VAL A 12 4.44 36.07 -27.72
N VAL A 13 4.45 37.30 -27.21
CA VAL A 13 4.40 37.56 -25.76
C VAL A 13 3.10 37.03 -25.16
N VAL A 14 1.95 37.27 -25.79
CA VAL A 14 0.66 36.73 -25.34
C VAL A 14 0.66 35.21 -25.35
N PHE A 15 1.23 34.58 -26.38
CA PHE A 15 1.32 33.13 -26.47
C PHE A 15 2.21 32.53 -25.37
N LEU A 16 3.35 33.16 -25.06
CA LEU A 16 4.23 32.75 -23.97
C LEU A 16 3.56 32.88 -22.59
N ILE A 17 2.77 33.93 -22.38
CA ILE A 17 2.00 34.11 -21.14
C ILE A 17 0.97 32.98 -20.99
N ILE A 18 0.22 32.67 -22.05
CA ILE A 18 -0.77 31.58 -22.03
C ILE A 18 -0.08 30.23 -21.76
N ALA A 19 1.04 29.94 -22.44
CA ALA A 19 1.81 28.72 -22.23
C ALA A 19 2.33 28.62 -20.77
N SER A 20 2.84 29.72 -20.22
CA SER A 20 3.29 29.78 -18.82
C SER A 20 2.16 29.51 -17.83
N ILE A 21 0.96 30.06 -18.07
CA ILE A 21 -0.22 29.80 -17.24
C ILE A 21 -0.60 28.33 -17.33
N PHE A 22 -0.63 27.75 -18.53
CA PHE A 22 -0.97 26.35 -18.75
C PHE A 22 -0.01 25.41 -18.00
N ILE A 23 1.31 25.64 -18.13
CA ILE A 23 2.34 24.88 -17.41
C ILE A 23 2.18 25.02 -15.89
N SER A 24 1.81 26.22 -15.41
CA SER A 24 1.62 26.46 -13.97
C SER A 24 0.40 25.74 -13.41
N ILE A 25 -0.70 25.69 -14.16
CA ILE A 25 -1.92 24.95 -13.81
C ILE A 25 -1.63 23.45 -13.80
N ASP A 26 -0.95 22.94 -14.83
CA ASP A 26 -0.57 21.54 -14.93
C ASP A 26 0.30 21.10 -13.73
N LYS A 27 1.33 21.88 -13.42
CA LYS A 27 2.20 21.65 -12.26
C LYS A 27 1.43 21.69 -10.92
N LEU A 28 0.41 22.55 -10.81
CA LEU A 28 -0.41 22.64 -9.61
C LEU A 28 -1.31 21.40 -9.45
N ASN A 29 -1.92 20.94 -10.54
CA ASN A 29 -2.75 19.75 -10.54
C ASN A 29 -1.93 18.50 -10.22
N ASN A 30 -0.77 18.33 -10.85
CA ASN A 30 0.14 17.21 -10.59
C ASN A 30 0.56 17.16 -9.11
N ARG A 31 0.87 18.31 -8.50
CA ARG A 31 1.19 18.39 -7.06
C ARG A 31 0.04 17.95 -6.16
N LYS A 32 -1.21 18.31 -6.51
CA LYS A 32 -2.38 17.88 -5.74
C LYS A 32 -2.59 16.38 -5.87
N GLU A 33 -2.41 15.84 -7.06
CA GLU A 33 -2.52 14.40 -7.31
C GLU A 33 -1.45 13.61 -6.54
N ASP A 34 -0.19 14.06 -6.58
CA ASP A 34 0.91 13.44 -5.83
C ASP A 34 0.68 13.50 -4.31
N GLN A 35 0.10 14.59 -3.81
CA GLN A 35 -0.27 14.71 -2.40
C GLN A 35 -1.36 13.70 -2.01
N VAL A 36 -2.40 13.57 -2.84
CA VAL A 36 -3.47 12.57 -2.60
C VAL A 36 -2.88 11.16 -2.59
N LYS A 37 -2.02 10.81 -3.56
CA LYS A 37 -1.30 9.53 -3.58
C LYS A 37 -0.49 9.30 -2.32
N SER A 38 0.25 10.32 -1.89
CA SER A 38 1.06 10.27 -0.67
C SER A 38 0.23 10.03 0.59
N ASP A 39 -0.91 10.69 0.73
CA ASP A 39 -1.78 10.55 1.90
C ASP A 39 -2.39 9.14 1.98
N TYR A 40 -2.89 8.62 0.85
CA TYR A 40 -3.40 7.25 0.79
C TYR A 40 -2.31 6.21 1.03
N TYR A 41 -1.11 6.43 0.48
CA TYR A 41 0.03 5.54 0.68
C TYR A 41 0.48 5.52 2.15
N ALA A 42 0.59 6.69 2.79
CA ALA A 42 0.89 6.77 4.21
C ALA A 42 -0.15 6.03 5.07
N GLY A 43 -1.44 6.11 4.70
CA GLY A 43 -2.50 5.34 5.33
C GLY A 43 -2.32 3.83 5.19
N PHE A 44 -1.91 3.36 3.99
CA PHE A 44 -1.56 1.95 3.77
C PHE A 44 -0.36 1.52 4.61
N VAL A 45 0.76 2.25 4.56
CA VAL A 45 1.96 1.96 5.36
C VAL A 45 1.62 1.86 6.86
N LEU A 46 0.81 2.77 7.38
CA LEU A 46 0.40 2.77 8.77
C LEU A 46 -0.44 1.53 9.13
N SER A 47 -1.34 1.09 8.26
CA SER A 47 -2.10 -0.16 8.45
C SER A 47 -1.18 -1.39 8.51
N VAL A 48 -0.19 -1.49 7.61
CA VAL A 48 0.75 -2.61 7.59
C VAL A 48 1.65 -2.60 8.84
N GLN A 49 2.13 -1.43 9.27
CA GLN A 49 2.86 -1.33 10.53
C GLN A 49 2.01 -1.72 11.75
N THR A 50 0.71 -1.43 11.70
CA THR A 50 -0.23 -1.87 12.75
C THR A 50 -0.38 -3.39 12.74
N LEU A 51 -0.42 -4.01 11.56
CA LEU A 51 -0.43 -5.47 11.43
C LEU A 51 0.81 -6.11 12.08
N ASP A 52 2.01 -5.60 11.78
CA ASP A 52 3.26 -6.08 12.40
C ASP A 52 3.25 -5.93 13.93
N ARG A 53 2.77 -4.79 14.44
CA ARG A 53 2.63 -4.59 15.90
C ARG A 53 1.62 -5.54 16.54
N THR A 54 0.53 -5.85 15.86
CA THR A 54 -0.47 -6.81 16.35
C THR A 54 0.11 -8.23 16.36
N LEU A 55 0.80 -8.62 15.30
CA LEU A 55 1.52 -9.90 15.18
C LEU A 55 2.66 -10.05 16.21
N ALA A 56 3.29 -8.96 16.64
CA ALA A 56 4.30 -9.00 17.69
C ALA A 56 3.72 -9.35 19.07
N LYS A 57 2.42 -9.13 19.30
CA LYS A 57 1.73 -9.41 20.57
C LYS A 57 1.31 -10.87 20.72
N THR A 58 1.33 -11.65 19.65
CA THR A 58 0.97 -13.09 19.63
C THR A 58 2.01 -14.00 20.30
N LYS A 59 3.09 -13.47 20.90
CA LYS A 59 4.10 -14.28 21.60
C LYS A 59 3.88 -14.27 23.12
N GLY A 60 3.32 -15.34 23.66
CA GLY A 60 3.44 -15.70 25.09
C GLY A 60 2.20 -15.50 25.96
N THR A 61 1.02 -15.88 25.48
CA THR A 61 -0.26 -15.67 26.16
C THR A 61 -1.04 -16.99 26.35
N GLU A 62 -2.03 -17.01 27.25
CA GLU A 62 -2.82 -18.22 27.57
C GLU A 62 -3.77 -18.60 26.41
N LEU A 63 -4.24 -19.86 26.35
CA LEU A 63 -5.04 -20.43 25.24
C LEU A 63 -6.22 -19.56 24.73
N ASN A 64 -6.93 -18.88 25.63
CA ASN A 64 -8.06 -18.00 25.27
C ASN A 64 -7.61 -16.65 24.69
N GLU A 65 -6.40 -16.21 25.00
CA GLU A 65 -5.81 -15.00 24.44
C GLU A 65 -5.33 -15.26 23.00
N ASP A 66 -4.94 -16.48 22.66
CA ASP A 66 -4.47 -16.82 21.31
C ASP A 66 -5.56 -16.67 20.24
N ILE A 67 -6.79 -17.13 20.51
CA ILE A 67 -7.95 -16.91 19.60
C ILE A 67 -8.23 -15.42 19.43
N LEU A 68 -8.25 -14.66 20.53
CA LEU A 68 -8.51 -13.22 20.48
C LEU A 68 -7.42 -12.48 19.69
N GLN A 69 -6.16 -12.87 19.86
CA GLN A 69 -5.05 -12.27 19.13
C GLN A 69 -5.09 -12.62 17.64
N MET A 70 -5.37 -13.87 17.28
CA MET A 70 -5.56 -14.24 15.88
C MET A 70 -6.73 -13.48 15.25
N PHE A 71 -7.84 -13.27 15.98
CA PHE A 71 -8.93 -12.43 15.51
C PHE A 71 -8.52 -10.95 15.32
N ASN A 72 -7.71 -10.39 16.24
CA ASN A 72 -7.16 -9.04 16.11
C ASN A 72 -6.22 -8.91 14.88
N VAL A 73 -5.41 -9.93 14.61
CA VAL A 73 -4.58 -9.98 13.40
C VAL A 73 -5.47 -10.00 12.17
N TYR A 74 -6.48 -10.88 12.12
CA TYR A 74 -7.40 -10.98 10.98
C TYR A 74 -8.11 -9.65 10.68
N THR A 75 -8.65 -8.99 11.70
CA THR A 75 -9.28 -7.66 11.52
C THR A 75 -8.29 -6.62 11.01
N THR A 76 -7.03 -6.68 11.45
CA THR A 76 -5.98 -5.80 10.93
C THR A 76 -5.63 -6.11 9.46
N ILE A 77 -5.63 -7.38 9.05
CA ILE A 77 -5.45 -7.78 7.64
C ILE A 77 -6.58 -7.23 6.76
N ILE A 78 -7.82 -7.21 7.25
CA ILE A 78 -8.95 -6.58 6.56
C ILE A 78 -8.66 -5.09 6.33
N PHE A 79 -8.23 -4.35 7.37
CA PHE A 79 -7.90 -2.94 7.22
C PHE A 79 -6.75 -2.68 6.25
N VAL A 80 -5.76 -3.58 6.16
CA VAL A 80 -4.71 -3.48 5.13
C VAL A 80 -5.29 -3.60 3.73
N ASN A 81 -6.17 -4.59 3.50
CA ASN A 81 -6.85 -4.78 2.20
C ASN A 81 -7.73 -3.58 1.82
N ASP A 82 -8.47 -3.03 2.79
CA ASP A 82 -9.31 -1.86 2.56
C ASP A 82 -8.47 -0.63 2.19
N ARG A 83 -7.32 -0.42 2.85
CA ARG A 83 -6.40 0.67 2.50
C ARG A 83 -5.76 0.48 1.14
N LEU A 84 -5.41 -0.75 0.75
CA LEU A 84 -4.92 -1.04 -0.60
C LEU A 84 -5.97 -0.72 -1.67
N THR A 85 -7.22 -1.10 -1.41
CA THR A 85 -8.36 -0.77 -2.30
C THR A 85 -8.53 0.73 -2.44
N GLN A 86 -8.57 1.46 -1.32
CA GLN A 86 -8.67 2.92 -1.32
C GLN A 86 -7.50 3.57 -2.07
N LEU A 87 -6.28 3.08 -1.85
CA LEU A 87 -5.10 3.56 -2.55
C LEU A 87 -5.28 3.37 -4.06
N LYS A 88 -5.64 2.17 -4.55
CA LYS A 88 -5.87 1.94 -5.99
C LYS A 88 -6.98 2.81 -6.57
N GLU A 89 -8.14 2.84 -5.92
CA GLU A 89 -9.33 3.58 -6.42
C GLU A 89 -9.09 5.09 -6.52
N ASN A 90 -8.24 5.64 -5.67
CA ASN A 90 -7.95 7.07 -5.64
C ASN A 90 -6.62 7.43 -6.34
N THR A 91 -5.96 6.44 -6.95
CA THR A 91 -4.69 6.63 -7.64
C THR A 91 -4.70 5.87 -8.98
N GLU A 92 -5.31 6.47 -10.00
CA GLU A 92 -5.52 5.88 -11.35
C GLU A 92 -4.25 5.35 -12.06
N SER A 93 -3.05 5.60 -11.51
CA SER A 93 -1.75 5.30 -12.10
C SER A 93 -0.98 4.15 -11.44
N PHE A 94 -1.53 3.50 -10.41
CA PHE A 94 -0.85 2.45 -9.65
C PHE A 94 -1.10 1.03 -10.19
N ASN A 95 -0.81 0.79 -11.47
CA ASN A 95 -0.98 -0.53 -12.12
C ASN A 95 -0.16 -1.65 -11.44
N GLU A 96 0.91 -1.29 -10.73
CA GLU A 96 1.81 -2.22 -10.04
C GLU A 96 1.20 -2.81 -8.76
N MET A 97 0.02 -2.34 -8.33
CA MET A 97 -0.61 -2.77 -7.09
C MET A 97 -1.60 -3.93 -7.27
N ASP A 98 -1.92 -4.32 -8.50
CA ASP A 98 -2.92 -5.35 -8.77
C ASP A 98 -2.52 -6.71 -8.22
N GLU A 99 -1.24 -7.07 -8.39
CA GLU A 99 -0.68 -8.30 -7.84
C GLU A 99 -0.67 -8.26 -6.30
N LEU A 100 -0.14 -7.18 -5.71
CA LEU A 100 -0.10 -6.98 -4.26
C LEU A 100 -1.49 -7.05 -3.62
N MET A 101 -2.50 -6.44 -4.27
CA MET A 101 -3.90 -6.48 -3.84
C MET A 101 -4.46 -7.90 -3.87
N ASN A 102 -4.23 -8.61 -4.97
CA ASN A 102 -4.68 -9.99 -5.09
C ASN A 102 -4.02 -10.88 -4.03
N ASP A 103 -2.73 -10.67 -3.77
CA ASP A 103 -1.97 -11.42 -2.80
C ASP A 103 -2.45 -11.18 -1.36
N PHE A 104 -2.66 -9.91 -0.98
CA PHE A 104 -3.24 -9.59 0.33
C PHE A 104 -4.68 -10.10 0.49
N MET A 105 -5.45 -10.16 -0.59
CA MET A 105 -6.79 -10.75 -0.60
C MET A 105 -6.74 -12.26 -0.35
N ILE A 106 -5.85 -12.98 -1.04
CA ILE A 106 -5.64 -14.42 -0.82
C ILE A 106 -5.14 -14.66 0.61
N PHE A 107 -4.13 -13.91 1.06
CA PHE A 107 -3.60 -14.02 2.42
C PHE A 107 -4.72 -13.83 3.46
N ARG A 108 -5.59 -12.83 3.29
CA ARG A 108 -6.77 -12.64 4.15
C ARG A 108 -7.64 -13.89 4.25
N ILE A 109 -7.95 -14.53 3.11
CA ILE A 109 -8.78 -15.74 3.05
C ILE A 109 -8.08 -16.91 3.76
N ARG A 110 -6.77 -17.06 3.54
CA ARG A 110 -5.98 -18.11 4.20
C ARG A 110 -5.92 -17.90 5.70
N TYR A 111 -5.68 -16.67 6.15
CA TYR A 111 -5.62 -16.36 7.57
C TYR A 111 -6.99 -16.52 8.26
N ASP A 112 -8.11 -16.17 7.61
CA ASP A 112 -9.46 -16.48 8.11
C ASP A 112 -9.63 -17.99 8.39
N SER A 113 -9.09 -18.83 7.52
CA SER A 113 -9.13 -20.29 7.70
C SER A 113 -8.33 -20.73 8.93
N LEU A 114 -7.17 -20.13 9.18
CA LEU A 114 -6.40 -20.38 10.42
C LEU A 114 -7.16 -19.94 11.67
N VAL A 115 -7.81 -18.78 11.65
CA VAL A 115 -8.62 -18.33 12.80
C VAL A 115 -9.76 -19.30 13.08
N ARG A 116 -10.44 -19.79 12.03
CA ARG A 116 -11.51 -20.78 12.17
C ARG A 116 -11.01 -22.10 12.73
N GLU A 117 -9.87 -22.59 12.24
CA GLU A 117 -9.25 -23.82 12.76
C GLU A 117 -8.94 -23.65 14.24
N GLN A 118 -8.29 -22.56 14.63
CA GLN A 118 -7.97 -22.27 16.03
C GLN A 118 -9.23 -22.27 16.93
N ILE A 119 -10.35 -21.73 16.44
CA ILE A 119 -11.63 -21.72 17.17
C ILE A 119 -12.22 -23.13 17.31
N ILE A 120 -12.09 -23.97 16.27
CA ILE A 120 -12.75 -25.28 16.20
C ILE A 120 -11.95 -26.36 16.94
N SER A 121 -10.64 -26.38 16.74
CA SER A 121 -9.77 -27.52 17.09
C SER A 121 -8.54 -27.14 17.93
N ASP A 122 -8.26 -25.85 18.12
CA ASP A 122 -7.09 -25.37 18.87
C ASP A 122 -5.76 -25.97 18.34
N SER A 123 -5.70 -26.23 17.03
CA SER A 123 -4.62 -27.01 16.41
C SER A 123 -3.81 -26.26 15.35
N VAL A 124 -3.83 -24.92 15.36
CA VAL A 124 -2.99 -24.16 14.42
C VAL A 124 -1.53 -24.36 14.77
N ASP A 125 -0.74 -24.78 13.78
CA ASP A 125 0.69 -24.96 13.93
C ASP A 125 1.40 -23.63 14.26
N PRO A 126 2.11 -23.53 15.41
CA PRO A 126 2.88 -22.34 15.75
C PRO A 126 3.93 -21.95 14.70
N GLU A 127 4.47 -22.91 13.93
CA GLU A 127 5.42 -22.62 12.84
C GLU A 127 4.76 -21.81 11.72
N VAL A 128 3.48 -22.08 11.41
CA VAL A 128 2.71 -21.30 10.44
C VAL A 128 2.54 -19.87 10.92
N LEU A 129 2.22 -19.66 12.21
CA LEU A 129 2.10 -18.32 12.79
C LEU A 129 3.45 -17.57 12.80
N LEU A 130 4.54 -18.26 13.15
CA LEU A 130 5.89 -17.67 13.08
C LEU A 130 6.25 -17.25 11.66
N LYS A 131 5.92 -18.07 10.65
CA LYS A 131 6.12 -17.72 9.24
C LYS A 131 5.33 -16.45 8.87
N VAL A 132 4.08 -16.32 9.31
CA VAL A 132 3.29 -15.09 9.08
C VAL A 132 3.98 -13.87 9.70
N VAL A 133 4.39 -13.98 10.97
CA VAL A 133 5.10 -12.90 11.68
C VAL A 133 6.36 -12.48 10.91
N ASP A 134 7.19 -13.44 10.53
CA ASP A 134 8.48 -13.16 9.88
C ASP A 134 8.27 -12.52 8.51
N GLN A 135 7.35 -13.03 7.70
CA GLN A 135 7.07 -12.48 6.38
C GLN A 135 6.49 -11.06 6.43
N ILE A 136 5.54 -10.79 7.33
CA ILE A 136 4.99 -9.43 7.49
C ILE A 136 6.07 -8.47 7.98
N LYS A 137 6.95 -8.90 8.88
CA LYS A 137 8.07 -8.08 9.34
C LYS A 137 9.05 -7.77 8.22
N LEU A 138 9.37 -8.74 7.36
CA LEU A 138 10.18 -8.53 6.17
C LEU A 138 9.51 -7.58 5.18
N PHE A 139 8.21 -7.74 4.95
CA PHE A 139 7.41 -6.84 4.13
C PHE A 139 7.48 -5.40 4.65
N VAL A 140 7.21 -5.17 5.94
CA VAL A 140 7.29 -3.82 6.56
C VAL A 140 8.69 -3.22 6.46
N ARG A 141 9.74 -4.03 6.63
CA ARG A 141 11.13 -3.56 6.56
C ARG A 141 11.49 -3.07 5.16
N ASP A 142 11.04 -3.77 4.13
CA ASP A 142 11.42 -3.51 2.74
C ASP A 142 10.41 -2.58 2.03
N LEU A 143 9.28 -2.26 2.66
CA LEU A 143 8.27 -1.33 2.16
C LEU A 143 8.82 0.10 2.09
N PRO A 144 8.60 0.84 0.98
CA PRO A 144 8.92 2.26 0.93
C PRO A 144 8.21 3.04 2.06
N LYS A 145 8.90 4.01 2.65
CA LYS A 145 8.33 4.77 3.78
C LYS A 145 7.35 5.85 3.32
N GLU A 146 7.61 6.41 2.14
CA GLU A 146 6.90 7.54 1.56
C GLU A 146 6.64 7.25 0.08
N TYR A 147 5.58 7.88 -0.44
CA TYR A 147 5.28 7.78 -1.86
C TYR A 147 6.22 8.67 -2.66
N GLU A 148 6.79 8.10 -3.73
CA GLU A 148 7.46 8.87 -4.77
C GLU A 148 6.95 8.40 -6.14
N SER A 149 6.62 9.36 -7.02
CA SER A 149 6.28 9.05 -8.41
C SER A 149 7.55 8.74 -9.21
N SER A 150 8.14 7.56 -8.93
CA SER A 150 9.42 7.14 -9.49
C SER A 150 9.46 5.64 -9.76
N LYS A 151 10.27 5.23 -10.74
CA LYS A 151 10.50 3.80 -11.02
C LYS A 151 11.19 3.08 -9.86
N GLU A 152 11.93 3.82 -9.04
CA GLU A 152 12.63 3.25 -7.89
C GLU A 152 11.64 2.90 -6.78
N PHE A 153 10.63 3.76 -6.54
CA PHE A 153 9.52 3.45 -5.65
C PHE A 153 8.83 2.15 -6.07
N SER A 154 8.45 2.02 -7.34
CA SER A 154 7.80 0.82 -7.87
C SER A 154 8.66 -0.43 -7.68
N LYS A 155 9.97 -0.32 -7.92
CA LYS A 155 10.92 -1.43 -7.74
C LYS A 155 11.03 -1.85 -6.27
N GLN A 156 11.05 -0.89 -5.34
CA GLN A 156 11.08 -1.17 -3.91
C GLN A 156 9.77 -1.80 -3.43
N LEU A 157 8.62 -1.27 -3.86
CA LEU A 157 7.32 -1.86 -3.56
C LEU A 157 7.21 -3.30 -4.06
N ASN A 158 7.63 -3.56 -5.30
CA ASN A 158 7.65 -4.90 -5.88
C ASN A 158 8.65 -5.84 -5.18
N ALA A 159 9.73 -5.30 -4.62
CA ALA A 159 10.67 -6.08 -3.82
C ALA A 159 10.05 -6.47 -2.46
N ALA A 160 9.33 -5.54 -1.83
CA ALA A 160 8.59 -5.80 -0.60
C ALA A 160 7.50 -6.87 -0.82
N ASP A 161 6.69 -6.75 -1.88
CA ASP A 161 5.59 -7.67 -2.23
C ASP A 161 6.02 -9.15 -2.27
N LYS A 162 7.28 -9.43 -2.61
CA LYS A 162 7.81 -10.81 -2.60
C LYS A 162 7.70 -11.51 -1.25
N HIS A 163 7.64 -10.76 -0.14
CA HIS A 163 7.46 -11.32 1.19
C HIS A 163 6.00 -11.69 1.49
N ILE A 164 5.03 -11.27 0.68
CA ILE A 164 3.62 -11.70 0.81
C ILE A 164 3.39 -13.04 0.10
N LYS A 165 4.12 -13.33 -0.98
CA LYS A 165 3.96 -14.57 -1.77
C LYS A 165 4.00 -15.86 -0.92
N PRO A 166 4.89 -16.03 0.07
CA PRO A 166 4.90 -17.24 0.90
C PRO A 166 3.66 -17.40 1.80
N LEU A 167 2.86 -16.35 1.95
CA LEU A 167 1.63 -16.32 2.75
C LEU A 167 0.39 -16.78 1.98
N LEU A 168 0.49 -16.94 0.66
CA LEU A 168 -0.60 -17.38 -0.20
C LEU A 168 -0.93 -18.88 -0.02
N ASP A 169 0.08 -19.63 0.41
CA ASP A 169 0.05 -21.07 0.62
C ASP A 169 0.27 -21.44 2.09
N ILE A 170 -0.14 -20.57 3.03
CA ILE A 170 -0.28 -21.01 4.43
C ILE A 170 -1.46 -21.97 4.47
N SER A 171 -1.15 -23.25 4.62
CA SER A 171 -2.11 -24.34 4.74
C SER A 171 -2.31 -24.71 6.21
N ILE A 172 -3.51 -25.22 6.49
CA ILE A 172 -3.85 -26.01 7.68
C ILE A 172 -3.23 -27.40 7.51
#